data_AF-A0A2W5Z1M5-F1
#
_entry.id   AF-A0A2W5Z1M5-F1
#
_cell.length_a   1.000
_cell.length_b   1.000
_cell.length_c   1.000
_cell.angle_alpha   90.00
_cell.angle_beta   90.00
_cell.angle_gamma   90.00
#
_symmetry.space_group_name_H-M   'P 1'
#
loop_
_entity.id
_entity.type
_entity.pdbx_description
1 polymer ?
#
loop_
_entity_poly.entity_id
_entity_poly.type
_entity_poly.pdbx_seq_one_letter_code
_entity_poly.pdbx_strand_id
1 'polypeptide(L)'
;MYLVLKLIHVFAVIMFVGNITVGILWKALADRTRDARIIAHTMAGIIEADRWFTVPAVILLLIAGFGTAAIGHMPVLGTGWILWALIMFVIAGIAFGPISRTQRSLLSVAREGVAAGALDWDEYERLSARWNVAGIIALVTPLVAVALMVLKPSLRAFHR
;
A
#
# COMPACT_ATOMS: atom_id res chain seq x y z
N MET A 1 -10.43 25.70 6.96
CA MET A 1 -10.84 24.43 6.34
C MET A 1 -9.72 23.78 5.51
N TYR A 2 -9.13 24.48 4.54
CA TYR A 2 -8.04 23.96 3.69
C TYR A 2 -6.89 23.28 4.46
N LEU A 3 -6.31 23.96 5.46
CA LEU A 3 -5.18 23.45 6.23
C LEU A 3 -5.52 22.18 7.03
N VAL A 4 -6.76 22.06 7.51
CA VAL A 4 -7.22 20.88 8.27
C VAL A 4 -7.32 19.67 7.34
N LEU A 5 -7.91 19.83 6.16
CA LEU A 5 -7.96 18.74 5.17
C LEU A 5 -6.56 18.36 4.69
N LYS A 6 -5.69 19.34 4.46
CA LYS A 6 -4.29 19.07 4.11
C LYS A 6 -3.59 18.28 5.22
N LEU A 7 -3.82 18.62 6.49
CA LEU A 7 -3.29 17.87 7.63
C LEU A 7 -3.81 16.43 7.66
N ILE A 8 -5.12 16.22 7.50
CA ILE A 8 -5.73 14.88 7.42
C ILE A 8 -5.13 14.08 6.26
N HIS A 9 -4.96 14.71 5.08
CA HIS A 9 -4.37 14.08 3.92
C HIS A 9 -2.92 13.63 4.19
N VAL A 10 -2.08 14.50 4.76
CA VAL A 10 -0.68 14.17 5.12
C VAL A 10 -0.62 13.06 6.17
N PHE A 11 -1.49 13.09 7.17
CA PHE A 11 -1.59 12.03 8.17
C PHE A 11 -1.94 10.68 7.53
N ALA A 12 -2.91 10.67 6.61
CA ALA A 12 -3.28 9.47 5.86
C ALA A 12 -2.12 8.96 4.98
N VAL A 13 -1.31 9.85 4.37
CA VAL A 13 -0.09 9.46 3.65
C VAL A 13 0.88 8.73 4.58
N ILE A 14 1.12 9.28 5.78
CA ILE A 14 2.05 8.69 6.77
C ILE A 14 1.59 7.28 7.16
N MET A 15 0.30 7.13 7.47
CA MET A 15 -0.28 5.82 7.81
C MET A 15 -0.15 4.83 6.64
N PHE A 16 -0.51 5.26 5.43
CA PHE A 16 -0.55 4.40 4.25
C PHE A 16 0.84 3.90 3.85
N VAL A 17 1.79 4.82 3.65
CA VAL A 17 3.16 4.48 3.24
C VAL A 17 3.91 3.77 4.38
N GLY A 18 3.72 4.22 5.61
CA GLY A 18 4.31 3.62 6.80
C GLY A 18 3.89 2.16 6.97
N ASN A 19 2.58 1.87 6.89
CA ASN A 19 2.07 0.51 7.05
C ASN A 19 2.60 -0.44 5.97
N ILE A 20 2.58 -0.03 4.69
CA ILE A 20 3.09 -0.86 3.59
C ILE A 20 4.59 -1.14 3.76
N THR A 21 5.38 -0.12 4.09
CA THR A 21 6.84 -0.25 4.28
C THR A 21 7.16 -1.24 5.39
N VAL A 22 6.50 -1.07 6.54
CA VAL A 22 6.70 -1.90 7.72
C VAL A 22 6.18 -3.32 7.50
N GLY A 23 5.05 -3.49 6.81
CA GLY A 23 4.51 -4.80 6.44
C GLY A 23 5.46 -5.63 5.57
N ILE A 24 6.08 -4.99 4.56
CA ILE A 24 7.10 -5.64 3.71
C ILE A 24 8.32 -6.06 4.54
N LEU A 25 8.79 -5.20 5.44
CA LEU A 25 9.91 -5.51 6.32
C LEU A 25 9.60 -6.72 7.23
N TRP A 26 8.46 -6.71 7.92
CA TRP A 26 8.07 -7.80 8.82
C TRP A 26 7.90 -9.12 8.09
N LYS A 27 7.27 -9.12 6.91
CA LYS A 27 7.19 -10.32 6.09
C LYS A 27 8.59 -10.84 5.76
N ALA A 28 9.49 -9.98 5.29
CA ALA A 28 10.85 -10.41 4.93
C ALA A 28 11.62 -10.98 6.13
N LEU A 29 11.41 -10.43 7.33
CA LEU A 29 11.98 -10.97 8.57
C LEU A 29 11.36 -12.32 8.93
N ALA A 30 10.05 -12.48 8.80
CA ALA A 30 9.36 -13.75 9.07
C ALA A 30 9.80 -14.86 8.10
N ASP A 31 9.90 -14.55 6.80
CA ASP A 31 10.36 -15.49 5.77
C ASP A 31 11.74 -16.07 6.10
N ARG A 32 12.66 -15.24 6.63
CA ARG A 32 14.02 -15.67 6.98
C ARG A 32 14.06 -16.66 8.13
N THR A 33 13.04 -16.69 8.99
CA THR A 33 13.01 -17.63 10.12
C THR A 33 12.82 -19.07 9.68
N ARG A 34 12.24 -19.27 8.49
CA ARG A 34 11.77 -20.57 8.01
C ARG A 34 10.87 -21.31 9.01
N ASP A 35 10.19 -20.59 9.89
CA ASP A 35 9.23 -21.13 10.86
C ASP A 35 7.79 -20.78 10.45
N ALA A 36 7.01 -21.82 10.14
CA ALA A 36 5.62 -21.68 9.73
C ALA A 36 4.74 -20.94 10.76
N ARG A 37 5.03 -21.06 12.06
CA ARG A 37 4.27 -20.36 13.12
C ARG A 37 4.52 -18.87 13.09
N ILE A 38 5.79 -18.47 12.96
CA ILE A 38 6.18 -17.05 12.89
C ILE A 38 5.62 -16.42 11.61
N ILE A 39 5.70 -17.13 10.48
CA ILE A 39 5.14 -16.70 9.21
C ILE A 39 3.62 -16.53 9.32
N ALA A 40 2.89 -17.54 9.84
CA ALA A 40 1.44 -17.46 9.98
C ALA A 40 1.00 -16.30 10.88
N HIS A 41 1.68 -16.11 12.01
CA HIS A 41 1.40 -14.99 12.92
C HIS A 41 1.64 -13.64 12.23
N THR A 42 2.77 -13.51 11.53
CA THR A 42 3.14 -12.26 10.85
C THR A 42 2.17 -11.94 9.71
N MET A 43 1.82 -12.92 8.88
CA MET A 43 0.88 -12.71 7.77
C MET A 43 -0.52 -12.35 8.27
N ALA A 44 -0.99 -12.97 9.37
CA ALA A 44 -2.25 -12.58 10.01
C ALA A 44 -2.20 -11.12 10.53
N GLY A 45 -1.09 -10.74 11.16
CA GLY A 45 -0.87 -9.37 11.63
C GLY A 45 -0.86 -8.35 10.49
N ILE A 46 -0.19 -8.65 9.37
CA ILE A 46 -0.18 -7.78 8.17
C ILE A 46 -1.59 -7.58 7.61
N ILE A 47 -2.38 -8.66 7.50
CA ILE A 47 -3.77 -8.59 7.03
C ILE A 47 -4.62 -7.68 7.92
N GLU A 48 -4.46 -7.80 9.24
CA GLU A 48 -5.22 -6.99 10.18
C GLU A 48 -4.74 -5.53 10.16
N ALA A 49 -3.43 -5.30 10.05
CA ALA A 49 -2.87 -3.96 9.90
C ALA A 49 -3.37 -3.28 8.62
N ASP A 50 -3.46 -4.00 7.50
CA ASP A 50 -4.05 -3.47 6.26
C ASP A 50 -5.51 -3.04 6.45
N ARG A 51 -6.28 -3.83 7.21
CA ARG A 51 -7.69 -3.53 7.48
C ARG A 51 -7.85 -2.25 8.31
N TRP A 52 -6.98 -2.01 9.29
CA TRP A 52 -7.08 -0.85 10.19
C TRP A 52 -6.33 0.39 9.72
N PHE A 53 -5.26 0.23 8.95
CA PHE A 53 -4.40 1.33 8.53
C PHE A 53 -4.49 1.60 7.03
N THR A 54 -4.31 0.57 6.18
CA THR A 54 -4.28 0.76 4.72
C THR A 54 -5.65 1.18 4.17
N VAL A 55 -6.72 0.43 4.47
CA VAL A 55 -8.07 0.71 3.94
C VAL A 55 -8.61 2.07 4.41
N PRO A 56 -8.56 2.42 5.71
CA PRO A 56 -9.01 3.73 6.16
C PRO A 56 -8.15 4.87 5.63
N ALA A 57 -6.83 4.68 5.52
CA ALA A 57 -5.95 5.70 4.96
C ALA A 57 -6.26 5.99 3.48
N VAL A 58 -6.58 4.97 2.67
CA VAL A 58 -7.02 5.16 1.28
C VAL A 58 -8.28 6.04 1.20
N ILE A 59 -9.26 5.79 2.07
CA ILE A 59 -10.50 6.58 2.12
C ILE A 59 -10.19 8.03 2.51
N LEU A 60 -9.39 8.23 3.56
CA LEU A 60 -8.99 9.56 4.02
C LEU A 60 -8.17 10.32 2.98
N LEU A 61 -7.26 9.64 2.27
CA LEU A 61 -6.46 10.23 1.19
C LEU A 61 -7.34 10.80 0.10
N LEU A 62 -8.35 10.05 -0.36
CA LEU A 62 -9.27 10.49 -1.40
C LEU A 62 -10.14 11.65 -0.92
N ILE A 63 -10.84 11.51 0.20
CA ILE A 63 -11.74 12.55 0.72
C ILE A 63 -10.97 13.84 0.98
N ALA A 64 -9.86 13.76 1.73
CA ALA A 64 -9.09 14.93 2.09
C ALA A 64 -8.31 15.52 0.91
N GLY A 65 -7.83 14.69 -0.02
CA GLY A 65 -7.13 15.11 -1.23
C GLY A 65 -8.03 15.90 -2.17
N PHE A 66 -9.20 15.33 -2.53
CA PHE A 66 -10.19 16.02 -3.36
C PHE A 66 -10.75 17.27 -2.66
N GLY A 67 -11.03 17.21 -1.36
CA GLY A 67 -11.50 18.36 -0.61
C GLY A 67 -10.47 19.50 -0.56
N THR A 68 -9.19 19.19 -0.38
CA THR A 68 -8.10 20.18 -0.41
C THR A 68 -7.95 20.80 -1.79
N ALA A 69 -8.05 19.99 -2.86
CA ALA A 69 -8.00 20.49 -4.23
C ALA A 69 -9.18 21.42 -4.56
N ALA A 70 -10.40 21.03 -4.15
CA ALA A 70 -11.60 21.82 -4.38
C ALA A 70 -11.55 23.19 -3.68
N ILE A 71 -11.20 23.23 -2.39
CA ILE A 71 -11.09 24.49 -1.64
C ILE A 71 -9.91 25.34 -2.13
N GLY A 72 -8.82 24.70 -2.57
CA GLY A 72 -7.67 25.40 -3.13
C GLY A 72 -7.84 25.85 -4.58
N HIS A 73 -9.02 25.64 -5.19
CA HIS A 73 -9.29 25.90 -6.61
C HIS A 73 -8.24 25.30 -7.56
N MET A 74 -7.75 24.10 -7.22
CA MET A 74 -6.78 23.35 -8.03
C MET A 74 -7.52 22.30 -8.87
N PRO A 75 -7.65 22.47 -10.20
CA PRO A 75 -8.28 21.47 -11.04
C PRO A 75 -7.44 20.19 -11.02
N VAL A 76 -8.02 19.09 -10.53
CA VAL A 76 -7.31 17.80 -10.34
C VAL A 76 -6.70 17.29 -11.64
N LEU A 77 -7.48 17.31 -12.72
CA LEU A 77 -7.03 16.87 -14.05
C LEU A 77 -6.26 17.96 -14.82
N GLY A 78 -6.35 19.22 -14.39
CA GLY A 78 -5.65 20.35 -14.98
C GLY A 78 -4.30 20.69 -14.33
N THR A 79 -4.00 20.05 -13.20
CA THR A 79 -2.76 20.25 -12.44
C THR A 79 -1.87 19.02 -12.57
N GLY A 80 -0.80 19.11 -13.35
CA GLY A 80 0.00 17.94 -13.77
C GLY A 80 0.52 17.08 -12.60
N TRP A 81 1.12 17.69 -11.58
CA TRP A 81 1.62 16.93 -10.42
C TRP A 81 0.52 16.27 -9.59
N ILE A 82 -0.70 16.85 -9.54
CA ILE A 82 -1.86 16.22 -8.89
C ILE A 82 -2.33 15.03 -9.74
N LEU A 83 -2.49 15.22 -11.05
CA LEU A 83 -2.92 14.19 -11.98
C LEU A 83 -2.01 12.97 -11.94
N TRP A 84 -0.70 13.17 -12.09
CA TRP A 84 0.26 12.07 -12.09
C TRP A 84 0.37 11.40 -10.72
N ALA A 85 0.26 12.15 -9.62
CA ALA A 85 0.19 11.56 -8.28
C ALA A 85 -1.07 10.70 -8.10
N LEU A 86 -2.23 11.13 -8.63
CA LEU A 86 -3.45 10.34 -8.64
C LEU A 86 -3.32 9.07 -9.49
N ILE A 87 -2.66 9.14 -10.65
CA ILE A 87 -2.37 7.96 -11.48
C ILE A 87 -1.49 6.96 -10.70
N MET A 88 -0.42 7.43 -10.06
CA MET A 88 0.43 6.59 -9.23
C MET A 88 -0.35 5.94 -8.08
N PHE A 89 -1.27 6.69 -7.45
CA PHE A 89 -2.14 6.15 -6.41
C PHE A 89 -3.10 5.07 -6.94
N VAL A 90 -3.67 5.25 -8.14
CA VAL A 90 -4.52 4.24 -8.78
C VAL A 90 -3.73 2.97 -9.10
N ILE A 91 -2.50 3.09 -9.59
CA ILE A 91 -1.63 1.92 -9.83
C ILE A 91 -1.38 1.16 -8.52
N ALA A 92 -1.11 1.87 -7.42
CA ALA A 92 -0.96 1.26 -6.09
C ALA A 92 -2.23 0.50 -5.68
N GLY A 93 -3.41 1.10 -5.87
CA GLY A 93 -4.70 0.47 -5.58
C GLY A 93 -4.97 -0.79 -6.41
N ILE A 94 -4.59 -0.78 -7.70
CA ILE A 94 -4.69 -1.96 -8.57
C ILE A 94 -3.75 -3.07 -8.08
N ALA A 95 -2.52 -2.73 -7.67
CA ALA A 95 -1.56 -3.70 -7.12
C ALA A 95 -2.02 -4.28 -5.77
N PHE A 96 -2.77 -3.52 -4.97
CA PHE A 96 -3.29 -3.97 -3.68
C PHE A 96 -4.31 -5.12 -3.80
N GLY A 97 -5.12 -5.15 -4.87
CA GLY A 97 -6.08 -6.24 -5.12
C GLY A 97 -5.42 -7.63 -5.09
N PRO A 98 -4.43 -7.90 -5.97
CA PRO A 98 -3.62 -9.11 -5.93
C PRO A 98 -2.94 -9.38 -4.57
N ILE A 99 -2.33 -8.37 -3.94
CA ILE A 99 -1.69 -8.49 -2.61
C ILE A 99 -2.68 -9.09 -1.60
N SER A 100 -3.89 -8.53 -1.53
CA SER A 100 -4.91 -8.94 -0.56
C SER A 100 -5.33 -10.40 -0.68
N ARG A 101 -5.28 -10.97 -1.89
CA ARG A 101 -5.58 -12.38 -2.14
C ARG A 101 -4.38 -13.24 -1.81
N THR A 102 -3.21 -12.90 -2.32
CA THR A 102 -1.98 -13.67 -2.12
C THR A 102 -1.56 -13.73 -0.65
N GLN A 103 -1.79 -12.67 0.14
CA GLN A 103 -1.49 -12.71 1.57
C GLN A 103 -2.36 -13.68 2.36
N ARG A 104 -3.63 -13.85 1.96
CA ARG A 104 -4.51 -14.86 2.57
C ARG A 104 -4.09 -16.27 2.19
N SER A 105 -3.65 -16.47 0.95
CA SER A 105 -3.09 -17.77 0.51
C SER A 105 -1.81 -18.10 1.27
N LEU A 106 -0.87 -17.16 1.41
CA LEU A 106 0.34 -17.32 2.22
C LEU A 106 0.01 -17.69 3.67
N LEU A 107 -0.98 -17.02 4.26
CA LEU A 107 -1.45 -17.35 5.61
C LEU A 107 -2.04 -18.77 5.69
N SER A 108 -2.81 -19.20 4.69
CA SER A 108 -3.38 -20.56 4.64
C SER A 108 -2.27 -21.61 4.61
N VAL A 109 -1.34 -21.49 3.66
CA VAL A 109 -0.19 -22.41 3.51
C VAL A 109 0.65 -22.45 4.79
N ALA A 110 0.87 -21.30 5.42
CA ALA A 110 1.59 -21.24 6.69
C ALA A 110 0.85 -21.97 7.82
N ARG A 111 -0.47 -21.79 7.94
CA ARG A 111 -1.29 -22.49 8.96
C ARG A 111 -1.36 -23.99 8.72
N GLU A 112 -1.49 -24.41 7.46
CA GLU A 112 -1.44 -25.82 7.07
C GLU A 112 -0.08 -26.43 7.42
N GLY A 113 1.01 -25.72 7.16
CA GLY A 113 2.35 -26.13 7.55
C GLY A 113 2.55 -26.25 9.07
N VAL A 114 1.90 -25.38 9.86
CA VAL A 114 1.89 -25.51 11.32
C VAL A 114 1.15 -26.77 11.77
N ALA A 115 0.01 -27.09 11.15
CA ALA A 115 -0.79 -28.26 11.50
C ALA A 115 -0.12 -29.58 11.08
N ALA A 116 0.53 -29.59 9.92
CA ALA A 116 1.24 -30.75 9.38
C ALA A 116 2.64 -30.95 9.99
N GLY A 117 3.19 -29.94 10.67
CA GLY A 117 4.56 -29.95 11.20
C GLY A 117 5.65 -29.67 10.14
N ALA A 118 5.27 -29.50 8.88
CA ALA A 118 6.15 -29.16 7.77
C ALA A 118 5.41 -28.26 6.77
N LEU A 119 6.07 -27.17 6.34
CA LEU A 119 5.53 -26.22 5.36
C LEU A 119 5.82 -26.68 3.92
N ASP A 120 4.85 -26.55 3.03
CA ASP A 120 5.06 -26.65 1.59
C ASP A 120 5.82 -25.39 1.10
N TRP A 121 7.14 -25.52 1.00
CA TRP A 121 8.02 -24.42 0.62
C TRP A 121 7.89 -24.03 -0.86
N ASP A 122 7.61 -24.99 -1.74
CA ASP A 122 7.49 -24.70 -3.18
C ASP A 122 6.25 -23.84 -3.47
N GLU A 123 5.12 -24.19 -2.85
CA GLU A 123 3.90 -23.38 -2.93
C GLU A 123 4.10 -22.01 -2.27
N TYR A 124 4.70 -21.99 -1.09
CA TYR A 124 4.95 -20.76 -0.34
C TYR A 124 5.81 -19.77 -1.11
N GLU A 125 6.95 -20.23 -1.66
CA GLU A 125 7.88 -19.37 -2.39
C GLU A 125 7.25 -18.79 -3.66
N ARG A 126 6.44 -19.59 -4.38
CA ARG A 126 5.71 -19.12 -5.55
C ARG A 126 4.71 -18.01 -5.21
N LEU A 127 3.96 -18.17 -4.11
CA LEU A 127 3.04 -17.15 -3.62
C LEU A 127 3.80 -15.92 -3.10
N SER A 128 4.90 -16.15 -2.39
CA SER A 128 5.76 -15.11 -1.81
C SER A 128 6.36 -14.22 -2.87
N ALA A 129 6.83 -14.78 -4.00
CA ALA A 129 7.34 -14.02 -5.13
C ALA A 129 6.27 -13.07 -5.72
N ARG A 130 5.04 -13.56 -5.92
CA ARG A 130 3.92 -12.74 -6.41
C ARG A 130 3.57 -11.62 -5.44
N TRP A 131 3.52 -11.94 -4.14
CA TRP A 131 3.27 -10.95 -3.10
C TRP A 131 4.35 -9.87 -3.07
N ASN A 132 5.63 -10.27 -3.15
CA ASN A 132 6.77 -9.35 -3.12
C ASN A 132 6.76 -8.39 -4.31
N VAL A 133 6.51 -8.88 -5.53
CA VAL A 133 6.43 -8.02 -6.73
C VAL A 133 5.30 -7.01 -6.58
N ALA A 134 4.11 -7.46 -6.19
CA ALA A 134 2.97 -6.56 -6.02
C ALA A 134 3.21 -5.57 -4.87
N GLY A 135 3.82 -6.01 -3.76
CA GLY A 135 4.18 -5.18 -2.61
C GLY A 135 5.17 -4.08 -2.97
N ILE A 136 6.19 -4.38 -3.79
CA ILE A 136 7.14 -3.38 -4.29
C ILE A 136 6.41 -2.33 -5.14
N ILE A 137 5.53 -2.74 -6.05
CA ILE A 137 4.74 -1.81 -6.87
C ILE A 137 3.87 -0.93 -5.95
N ALA A 138 3.20 -1.53 -4.97
CA ALA A 138 2.33 -0.84 -4.01
C ALA A 138 3.10 0.09 -3.04
N LEU A 139 4.41 -0.08 -2.88
CA LEU A 139 5.26 0.83 -2.10
C LEU A 139 5.86 1.94 -2.96
N VAL A 140 6.44 1.59 -4.10
CA VAL A 140 7.16 2.54 -4.96
C VAL A 140 6.20 3.56 -5.56
N THR A 141 5.02 3.14 -6.01
CA THR A 141 4.09 4.07 -6.67
C THR A 141 3.55 5.15 -5.72
N PRO A 142 3.14 4.88 -4.46
CA PRO A 142 2.83 5.95 -3.50
C PRO A 142 4.03 6.82 -3.14
N LEU A 143 5.26 6.28 -3.05
CA LEU A 143 6.45 7.10 -2.80
C LEU A 143 6.69 8.10 -3.93
N VAL A 144 6.50 7.68 -5.19
CA VAL A 144 6.53 8.59 -6.33
C VAL A 144 5.40 9.63 -6.22
N ALA A 145 4.18 9.22 -5.85
CA ALA A 145 3.08 10.16 -5.63
C ALA A 145 3.40 11.21 -4.55
N VAL A 146 4.04 10.80 -3.45
CA VAL A 146 4.52 11.72 -2.40
C VAL A 146 5.54 12.70 -2.97
N ALA A 147 6.53 12.22 -3.72
CA ALA A 147 7.53 13.09 -4.35
C ALA A 147 6.87 14.12 -5.29
N LEU A 148 5.89 13.71 -6.10
CA LEU A 148 5.13 14.60 -6.97
C LEU A 148 4.35 15.68 -6.18
N MET A 149 3.69 15.29 -5.09
CA MET A 149 2.91 16.21 -4.25
C MET A 149 3.79 17.21 -3.47
N VAL A 150 5.02 16.83 -3.13
CA VAL A 150 5.98 17.68 -2.40
C VAL A 150 6.74 18.60 -3.36
N LEU A 151 7.35 18.04 -4.40
CA LEU A 151 8.22 18.77 -5.33
C LEU A 151 7.43 19.61 -6.34
N LYS A 152 6.17 19.23 -6.62
CA LYS A 152 5.26 19.91 -7.55
C LYS A 152 5.92 20.30 -8.89
N PRO A 153 6.58 19.34 -9.59
CA PRO A 153 7.22 19.64 -10.85
C PRO A 153 6.21 20.13 -11.90
N SER A 154 6.70 20.96 -12.83
CA SER A 154 5.93 21.45 -13.97
C SER A 154 5.67 20.33 -14.98
N LEU A 155 4.67 19.49 -14.71
CA LEU A 155 4.24 18.39 -15.57
C LEU A 155 3.05 18.78 -16.44
N ARG A 156 2.95 18.16 -17.61
CA ARG A 156 1.78 18.30 -18.51
C ARG A 156 0.54 17.68 -17.87
N ALA A 157 -0.60 18.32 -18.11
CA ALA A 157 -1.92 17.87 -17.71
C ALA A 157 -2.78 17.69 -18.97
N PHE A 158 -3.93 17.02 -18.87
CA PHE A 158 -4.76 16.71 -20.06
C PHE A 158 -5.28 17.94 -20.83
N HIS A 159 -5.25 19.14 -20.23
CA HIS A 159 -5.74 20.40 -20.82
C HIS A 159 -4.67 21.50 -20.94
N ARG A 160 -3.38 21.14 -21.08
CA ARG A 160 -2.30 22.10 -21.41
C ARG A 160 -1.42 21.58 -22.54
#